data_AF-A0A2E1KM32-F1
#
_entry.id   AF-A0A2E1KM32-F1
#
_cell.length_a   1.000
_cell.length_b   1.000
_cell.length_c   1.000
_cell.angle_alpha   90.00
_cell.angle_beta   90.00
_cell.angle_gamma   90.00
#
_symmetry.space_group_name_H-M   'P 1'
#
loop_
_entity.id
_entity.type
_entity.pdbx_description
1 polymer ?
#
loop_
_entity_poly.entity_id
_entity_poly.type
_entity_poly.pdbx_seq_one_letter_code
_entity_poly.pdbx_strand_id
1 'polypeptide(L)'
;MYRSVLPTQKDPFRLRSTAPVVAHDVENQNRLENVVSFVDRCLRGSMSSWIDVTEKHDQACGNLYGVGQAMNWVHLHLALNHIPVLGTLFVGILLATALVKRNKELTRLSLVWFVALTIVSLPIKFTGDFAYTAVVDSEWLSTDRVASHEQAADQATTGMFLLGLVAALGLFRGRGRRSIPRWLIAATAILAMVTFALMARTANLGGQLRHEEIRSPP
;
A
#
# COMPACT_ATOMS: atom_id res chain seq x y z
N MET A 1 -18.91 45.17 51.19
CA MET A 1 -18.51 44.50 52.43
C MET A 1 -16.99 44.38 52.43
N TYR A 2 -16.29 45.15 53.30
CA TYR A 2 -14.91 45.01 53.81
C TYR A 2 -13.75 44.78 52.80
N ARG A 3 -12.60 45.49 52.80
CA ARG A 3 -11.97 46.39 53.79
C ARG A 3 -10.88 47.23 53.06
N SER A 4 -10.77 48.48 53.50
CA SER A 4 -9.72 49.50 53.33
C SER A 4 -8.27 48.98 53.49
N VAL A 5 -7.20 49.64 52.99
CA VAL A 5 -6.51 50.80 53.62
C VAL A 5 -5.61 51.52 52.60
N LEU A 6 -5.52 52.86 52.76
CA LEU A 6 -4.86 53.90 51.96
C LEU A 6 -3.35 54.11 52.34
N PRO A 7 -2.72 55.31 52.19
CA PRO A 7 -1.67 55.64 51.20
C PRO A 7 -0.35 56.14 51.85
N THR A 8 0.64 56.67 51.12
CA THR A 8 1.61 57.73 51.53
C THR A 8 2.66 57.90 50.40
N GLN A 9 2.65 58.96 49.58
CA GLN A 9 3.21 60.32 49.75
C GLN A 9 4.69 60.38 50.19
N LYS A 10 5.58 60.85 49.27
CA LYS A 10 6.57 61.93 49.50
C LYS A 10 7.48 62.16 48.27
N ASP A 11 7.33 63.33 47.63
CA ASP A 11 8.43 64.09 46.98
C ASP A 11 9.39 64.63 48.08
N PRO A 12 10.47 65.42 47.85
CA PRO A 12 11.11 65.96 46.62
C PRO A 12 12.68 65.92 46.69
N PHE A 13 13.38 66.71 45.83
CA PHE A 13 14.73 67.33 46.02
C PHE A 13 15.98 66.77 45.28
N ARG A 14 16.18 67.28 44.06
CA ARG A 14 17.35 68.06 43.53
C ARG A 14 18.78 67.79 44.08
N LEU A 15 19.76 67.48 43.21
CA LEU A 15 20.98 68.31 42.89
C LEU A 15 22.14 67.56 42.16
N ARG A 16 22.59 68.16 41.04
CA ARG A 16 23.95 68.37 40.46
C ARG A 16 25.01 67.24 40.33
N SER A 17 25.53 67.19 39.08
CA SER A 17 26.95 67.26 38.67
C SER A 17 27.83 66.00 38.79
N THR A 18 28.17 65.39 37.64
CA THR A 18 29.54 65.31 37.04
C THR A 18 29.53 64.35 35.83
N ALA A 19 29.96 64.81 34.66
CA ALA A 19 30.43 63.96 33.55
C ALA A 19 31.93 63.58 33.79
N PRO A 20 32.60 62.68 33.04
CA PRO A 20 32.17 61.81 31.93
C PRO A 20 32.63 60.32 32.09
N VAL A 21 31.80 59.33 31.75
CA VAL A 21 32.21 57.89 31.68
C VAL A 21 31.87 57.24 30.32
N VAL A 22 31.23 57.97 29.40
CA VAL A 22 30.45 57.35 28.30
C VAL A 22 31.27 57.03 27.04
N ALA A 23 32.53 57.43 26.92
CA ALA A 23 33.28 57.24 25.67
C ALA A 23 33.88 55.83 25.47
N HIS A 24 34.02 55.02 26.52
CA HIS A 24 34.69 53.71 26.43
C HIS A 24 33.73 52.54 26.16
N ASP A 25 32.42 52.72 26.32
CA ASP A 25 31.40 51.67 26.14
C ASP A 25 30.90 51.54 24.69
N VAL A 26 30.87 52.63 23.93
CA VAL A 26 30.27 52.64 22.57
C VAL A 26 31.13 51.88 21.55
N GLU A 27 32.46 51.96 21.66
CA GLU A 27 33.41 51.20 20.81
C GLU A 27 33.23 49.68 21.00
N ASN A 28 32.99 49.25 22.24
CA ASN A 28 32.85 47.83 22.58
C ASN A 28 31.50 47.27 22.10
N GLN A 29 30.43 48.08 22.14
CA GLN A 29 29.10 47.69 21.70
C GLN A 29 29.00 47.54 20.17
N ASN A 30 29.62 48.46 19.41
CA ASN A 30 29.72 48.34 17.93
C ASN A 30 30.55 47.12 17.49
N ARG A 31 31.54 46.71 18.28
CA ARG A 31 32.35 45.51 17.99
C ARG A 31 31.55 44.22 18.17
N LEU A 32 30.67 44.18 19.17
CA LEU A 32 29.81 43.02 19.44
C LEU A 32 28.71 42.87 18.39
N GLU A 33 28.08 43.96 17.93
CA GLU A 33 27.07 43.91 16.86
C GLU A 33 27.64 43.46 15.51
N ASN A 34 28.87 43.87 15.19
CA ASN A 34 29.57 43.43 13.98
C ASN A 34 29.94 41.93 14.03
N VAL A 35 30.35 41.41 15.19
CA VAL A 35 30.64 39.99 15.35
C VAL A 35 29.36 39.15 15.30
N VAL A 36 28.28 39.60 15.95
CA VAL A 36 26.99 38.90 15.91
C VAL A 36 26.42 38.87 14.49
N SER A 37 26.46 39.98 13.76
CA SER A 37 25.99 40.03 12.38
C SER A 37 26.87 39.24 11.39
N PHE A 38 28.17 39.11 11.66
CA PHE A 38 29.08 38.24 10.89
C PHE A 38 28.82 36.76 11.16
N VAL A 39 28.66 36.36 12.42
CA VAL A 39 28.31 34.98 12.82
C VAL A 39 26.94 34.60 12.27
N ASP A 40 25.95 35.48 12.34
CA ASP A 40 24.59 35.25 11.81
C ASP A 40 24.58 35.13 10.28
N ARG A 41 25.46 35.86 9.58
CA ARG A 41 25.65 35.75 8.12
C ARG A 41 26.37 34.46 7.72
N CYS A 42 27.36 34.03 8.49
CA CYS A 42 28.04 32.73 8.33
C CYS A 42 27.11 31.55 8.63
N LEU A 43 26.27 31.65 9.67
CA LEU A 43 25.29 30.62 10.02
C LEU A 43 24.19 30.52 8.95
N ARG A 44 23.67 31.63 8.43
CA ARG A 44 22.65 31.62 7.36
C ARG A 44 23.19 31.21 5.99
N GLY A 45 24.44 31.55 5.65
CA GLY A 45 25.08 31.17 4.39
C GLY A 45 25.40 29.68 4.31
N SER A 46 25.81 29.07 5.43
CA SER A 46 26.01 27.62 5.52
C SER A 46 24.66 26.90 5.46
N MET A 47 23.68 27.28 6.29
CA MET A 47 22.42 26.54 6.43
C MET A 47 21.57 26.51 5.15
N SER A 48 21.55 27.59 4.36
CA SER A 48 20.79 27.63 3.10
C SER A 48 21.37 26.71 2.01
N SER A 49 22.70 26.61 1.92
CA SER A 49 23.36 25.65 1.02
C SER A 49 23.14 24.20 1.43
N TRP A 50 23.04 23.90 2.73
CA TRP A 50 22.75 22.55 3.21
C TRP A 50 21.28 22.18 3.02
N ILE A 51 20.34 23.11 3.23
CA ILE A 51 18.90 22.88 3.01
C ILE A 51 18.63 22.52 1.54
N ASP A 52 19.20 23.27 0.60
CA ASP A 52 19.00 23.07 -0.85
C ASP A 52 19.63 21.75 -1.35
N VAL A 53 20.75 21.33 -0.75
CA VAL A 53 21.40 20.04 -1.02
C VAL A 53 20.62 18.87 -0.40
N THR A 54 20.08 19.03 0.81
CA THR A 54 19.21 18.01 1.42
C THR A 54 17.88 17.87 0.68
N GLU A 55 17.31 18.96 0.18
CA GLU A 55 16.05 18.93 -0.58
C GLU A 55 16.21 18.26 -1.95
N LYS A 56 17.33 18.51 -2.67
CA LYS A 56 17.65 17.79 -3.91
C LYS A 56 17.97 16.30 -3.68
N HIS A 57 18.62 15.96 -2.56
CA HIS A 57 18.90 14.57 -2.22
C HIS A 57 17.64 13.79 -1.80
N ASP A 58 16.71 14.43 -1.08
CA ASP A 58 15.44 13.81 -0.69
C ASP A 58 14.51 13.60 -1.89
N GLN A 59 14.52 14.49 -2.89
CA GLN A 59 13.79 14.28 -4.15
C GLN A 59 14.39 13.12 -4.98
N ALA A 60 15.72 12.99 -5.03
CA ALA A 60 16.39 11.90 -5.74
C ALA A 60 16.20 10.54 -5.04
N CYS A 61 16.33 10.49 -3.71
CA CYS A 61 16.07 9.28 -2.94
C CYS A 61 14.57 8.93 -2.92
N GLY A 62 13.67 9.90 -2.79
CA GLY A 62 12.22 9.67 -2.88
C GLY A 62 11.82 9.06 -4.23
N ASN A 63 12.41 9.51 -5.33
CA ASN A 63 12.23 8.89 -6.65
C ASN A 63 12.87 7.50 -6.75
N LEU A 64 14.04 7.26 -6.16
CA LEU A 64 14.67 5.93 -6.18
C LEU A 64 13.94 4.91 -5.30
N TYR A 65 13.42 5.32 -4.14
CA TYR A 65 12.55 4.48 -3.30
C TYR A 65 11.17 4.27 -3.95
N GLY A 66 10.61 5.27 -4.63
CA GLY A 66 9.36 5.14 -5.40
C GLY A 66 9.49 4.14 -6.56
N VAL A 67 10.56 4.24 -7.36
CA VAL A 67 10.84 3.32 -8.48
C VAL A 67 11.26 1.93 -7.96
N GLY A 68 12.02 1.85 -6.87
CA GLY A 68 12.40 0.59 -6.24
C GLY A 68 11.23 -0.21 -5.64
N GLN A 69 10.25 0.48 -5.05
CA GLN A 69 9.00 -0.14 -4.59
C GLN A 69 8.09 -0.50 -5.77
N ALA A 70 8.00 0.35 -6.79
CA ALA A 70 7.24 0.09 -8.02
C ALA A 70 7.69 -1.19 -8.74
N MET A 71 8.99 -1.39 -8.89
CA MET A 71 9.55 -2.64 -9.43
C MET A 71 9.18 -3.83 -8.55
N ASN A 72 9.20 -3.69 -7.23
CA ASN A 72 8.85 -4.76 -6.31
C ASN A 72 7.37 -5.16 -6.42
N TRP A 73 6.44 -4.21 -6.48
CA TRP A 73 5.00 -4.51 -6.56
C TRP A 73 4.62 -5.22 -7.86
N VAL A 74 5.18 -4.79 -9.00
CA VAL A 74 4.95 -5.44 -10.29
C VAL A 74 5.49 -6.88 -10.29
N HIS A 75 6.73 -7.08 -9.82
CA HIS A 75 7.32 -8.42 -9.74
C HIS A 75 6.56 -9.32 -8.75
N LEU A 76 6.16 -8.78 -7.60
CA LEU A 76 5.39 -9.49 -6.58
C LEU A 76 4.02 -9.89 -7.10
N HIS A 77 3.29 -8.98 -7.76
CA HIS A 77 2.00 -9.29 -8.36
C HIS A 77 2.11 -10.39 -9.42
N LEU A 78 3.10 -10.29 -10.32
CA LEU A 78 3.33 -11.29 -11.37
C LEU A 78 3.66 -12.67 -10.78
N ALA A 79 4.50 -12.72 -9.74
CA ALA A 79 4.85 -13.95 -9.04
C ALA A 79 3.65 -14.57 -8.31
N LEU A 80 2.86 -13.76 -7.60
CA LEU A 80 1.75 -14.24 -6.79
C LEU A 80 0.52 -14.64 -7.62
N ASN A 81 0.28 -14.00 -8.77
CA ASN A 81 -0.92 -14.25 -9.58
C ASN A 81 -1.01 -15.70 -10.09
N HIS A 82 0.10 -16.44 -10.11
CA HIS A 82 0.12 -17.85 -10.49
C HIS A 82 -0.48 -18.75 -9.40
N ILE A 83 -0.46 -18.33 -8.14
CA ILE A 83 -0.90 -19.15 -6.99
C ILE A 83 -2.40 -19.45 -7.07
N PRO A 84 -3.31 -18.48 -7.28
CA PRO A 84 -4.74 -18.77 -7.40
C PRO A 84 -5.08 -19.62 -8.62
N VAL A 85 -4.42 -19.39 -9.77
CA VAL A 85 -4.69 -20.13 -11.01
C VAL A 85 -4.28 -21.60 -10.87
N LEU A 86 -3.04 -21.86 -10.44
CA LEU A 86 -2.56 -23.23 -10.26
C LEU A 86 -3.26 -23.89 -9.06
N GLY A 87 -3.47 -23.15 -7.98
CA GLY A 87 -4.17 -23.63 -6.79
C GLY A 87 -5.59 -24.10 -7.11
N THR A 88 -6.38 -23.31 -7.84
CA THR A 88 -7.74 -23.70 -8.24
C THR A 88 -7.75 -24.94 -9.11
N LEU A 89 -6.80 -25.06 -10.04
CA LEU A 89 -6.63 -26.24 -10.89
C LEU A 89 -6.30 -27.50 -10.06
N PHE A 90 -5.27 -27.44 -9.22
CA PHE A 90 -4.84 -28.58 -8.39
C PHE A 90 -5.93 -29.01 -7.41
N VAL A 91 -6.57 -28.06 -6.73
CA VAL A 91 -7.66 -28.35 -5.78
C VAL A 91 -8.91 -28.84 -6.51
N GLY A 92 -9.17 -28.34 -7.73
CA GLY A 92 -10.22 -28.86 -8.61
C GLY A 92 -10.00 -30.32 -8.99
N ILE A 93 -8.77 -30.69 -9.39
CA ILE A 93 -8.38 -32.07 -9.68
C ILE A 93 -8.47 -32.94 -8.42
N LEU A 94 -8.07 -32.41 -7.26
CA LEU A 94 -8.21 -33.09 -5.97
C LEU A 94 -9.68 -33.40 -5.66
N LEU A 95 -10.57 -32.42 -5.86
CA LEU A 95 -12.02 -32.59 -5.68
C LEU A 95 -12.58 -33.63 -6.66
N ALA A 96 -12.17 -33.58 -7.94
CA ALA A 96 -12.58 -34.56 -8.94
C ALA A 96 -12.13 -35.98 -8.55
N THR A 97 -10.89 -36.13 -8.07
CA THR A 97 -10.36 -37.41 -7.58
C THR A 97 -11.11 -37.89 -6.35
N ALA A 98 -11.47 -36.98 -5.44
CA ALA A 98 -12.27 -37.28 -4.26
C ALA A 98 -13.66 -37.83 -4.63
N LEU A 99 -14.29 -37.25 -5.65
CA LEU A 99 -15.58 -37.66 -6.18
C LEU A 99 -15.52 -39.05 -6.83
N VAL A 100 -14.52 -39.31 -7.67
CA VAL A 100 -14.30 -40.61 -8.32
C VAL A 100 -14.05 -41.71 -7.27
N LYS A 101 -13.17 -41.43 -6.30
CA LYS A 101 -12.85 -42.37 -5.21
C LYS A 101 -13.92 -42.42 -4.11
N ARG A 102 -14.97 -41.60 -4.19
CA ARG A 102 -16.02 -41.42 -3.16
C ARG A 102 -15.47 -41.20 -1.75
N ASN A 103 -14.30 -40.55 -1.63
CA ASN A 103 -13.63 -40.35 -0.35
C ASN A 103 -14.07 -39.03 0.30
N LYS A 104 -14.72 -39.14 1.47
CA LYS A 104 -15.25 -38.01 2.24
C LYS A 104 -14.15 -37.13 2.82
N GLU A 105 -13.00 -37.70 3.18
CA GLU A 105 -11.87 -36.96 3.74
C GLU A 105 -11.22 -36.07 2.68
N LEU A 106 -10.96 -36.61 1.49
CA LEU A 106 -10.42 -35.83 0.37
C LEU A 106 -11.39 -34.73 -0.07
N THR A 107 -12.70 -34.98 -0.01
CA THR A 107 -13.71 -33.95 -0.31
C THR A 107 -13.61 -32.80 0.68
N ARG A 108 -13.51 -33.11 1.97
CA ARG A 108 -13.35 -32.11 3.04
C ARG A 108 -12.04 -31.33 2.90
N LEU A 109 -10.96 -32.02 2.58
CA LEU A 109 -9.65 -31.41 2.35
C LEU A 109 -9.72 -30.41 1.18
N SER A 110 -10.36 -30.80 0.08
CA SER A 110 -10.55 -29.92 -1.09
C SER A 110 -11.33 -28.65 -0.74
N LEU A 111 -12.41 -28.78 0.03
CA LEU A 111 -13.21 -27.63 0.51
C LEU A 111 -12.39 -26.68 1.39
N VAL A 112 -11.57 -27.23 2.30
CA VAL A 112 -10.66 -26.43 3.14
C VAL A 112 -9.67 -25.66 2.27
N TRP A 113 -9.09 -26.31 1.27
CA TRP A 113 -8.14 -25.66 0.35
C TRP A 113 -8.79 -24.57 -0.50
N PHE A 114 -10.05 -24.74 -0.96
CA PHE A 114 -10.75 -23.65 -1.65
C PHE A 114 -10.96 -22.42 -0.76
N VAL A 115 -11.28 -22.62 0.52
CA VAL A 115 -11.37 -21.51 1.49
C VAL A 115 -10.00 -20.85 1.67
N ALA A 116 -8.92 -21.64 1.81
CA ALA A 116 -7.58 -21.10 1.94
C ALA A 116 -7.15 -20.28 0.71
N LEU A 117 -7.44 -20.77 -0.51
CA LEU A 117 -7.18 -20.04 -1.75
C LEU A 117 -7.97 -18.73 -1.82
N THR A 118 -9.19 -18.71 -1.31
CA THR A 118 -9.99 -17.47 -1.25
C THR A 118 -9.32 -16.43 -0.36
N ILE A 119 -8.84 -16.83 0.82
CA ILE A 119 -8.12 -15.93 1.73
C ILE A 119 -6.84 -15.40 1.09
N VAL A 120 -6.07 -16.26 0.41
CA VAL A 120 -4.84 -15.88 -0.29
C VAL A 120 -5.11 -14.97 -1.50
N SER A 121 -6.25 -15.12 -2.18
CA SER A 121 -6.58 -14.29 -3.34
C SER A 121 -6.83 -12.81 -3.00
N LEU A 122 -7.26 -12.51 -1.77
CA LEU A 122 -7.52 -11.13 -1.32
C LEU A 122 -6.28 -10.23 -1.36
N PRO A 123 -5.16 -10.55 -0.70
CA PRO A 123 -3.95 -9.72 -0.78
C PRO A 123 -3.39 -9.63 -2.21
N ILE A 124 -3.56 -10.67 -3.03
CA ILE A 124 -3.10 -10.69 -4.43
C ILE A 124 -3.88 -9.67 -5.28
N LYS A 125 -5.17 -9.49 -5.00
CA LYS A 125 -5.96 -8.44 -5.67
C LYS A 125 -5.34 -7.07 -5.40
N PHE A 126 -5.05 -6.76 -4.13
CA PHE A 126 -4.47 -5.48 -3.74
C PHE A 126 -3.08 -5.23 -4.34
N THR A 127 -2.25 -6.27 -4.48
CA THR A 127 -0.94 -6.09 -5.16
C THR A 127 -1.08 -5.72 -6.64
N GLY A 128 -2.21 -6.04 -7.27
CA GLY A 128 -2.52 -5.63 -8.65
C GLY A 128 -2.74 -4.12 -8.77
N ASP A 129 -3.52 -3.54 -7.87
CA ASP A 129 -3.78 -2.09 -7.84
C ASP A 129 -2.47 -1.31 -7.63
N PHE A 130 -1.62 -1.76 -6.70
CA PHE A 130 -0.29 -1.17 -6.49
C PHE A 130 0.61 -1.31 -7.72
N ALA A 131 0.60 -2.48 -8.37
CA ALA A 131 1.35 -2.69 -9.60
C ALA A 131 0.88 -1.75 -10.72
N TYR A 132 -0.42 -1.48 -10.85
CA TYR A 132 -0.94 -0.53 -11.84
C TYR A 132 -0.47 0.90 -11.55
N THR A 133 -0.64 1.38 -10.31
CA THR A 133 -0.20 2.74 -9.94
C THR A 133 1.30 2.98 -10.17
N ALA A 134 2.11 1.92 -10.10
CA ALA A 134 3.54 1.95 -10.36
C ALA A 134 3.92 2.10 -11.85
N VAL A 135 3.02 1.74 -12.77
CA VAL A 135 3.29 1.73 -14.23
C VAL A 135 2.33 2.60 -15.03
N VAL A 136 1.38 3.27 -14.39
CA VAL A 136 0.32 4.03 -15.06
C VAL A 136 0.85 5.15 -15.98
N ASP A 137 1.97 5.76 -15.63
CA ASP A 137 2.59 6.86 -16.41
C ASP A 137 3.42 6.38 -17.61
N SER A 138 3.42 5.08 -17.90
CA SER A 138 4.26 4.52 -18.96
C SER A 138 3.59 4.55 -20.34
N GLU A 139 4.29 5.08 -21.36
CA GLU A 139 3.75 5.26 -22.73
C GLU A 139 3.37 3.95 -23.45
N TRP A 140 3.93 2.81 -23.02
CA TRP A 140 3.65 1.50 -23.62
C TRP A 140 2.33 0.88 -23.13
N LEU A 141 1.75 1.40 -22.05
CA LEU A 141 0.60 0.80 -21.40
C LEU A 141 -0.71 1.38 -21.96
N SER A 142 -1.45 0.57 -22.71
CA SER A 142 -2.79 0.96 -23.16
C SER A 142 -3.80 0.81 -22.01
N THR A 143 -4.39 1.93 -21.58
CA THR A 143 -5.42 1.99 -20.52
C THR A 143 -6.61 1.07 -20.77
N ASP A 144 -7.09 0.97 -22.01
CA ASP A 144 -8.22 0.09 -22.38
C ASP A 144 -7.94 -1.40 -22.12
N ARG A 145 -6.70 -1.85 -22.37
CA ARG A 145 -6.31 -3.25 -22.12
C ARG A 145 -6.15 -3.53 -20.63
N VAL A 146 -5.60 -2.57 -19.89
CA VAL A 146 -5.51 -2.69 -18.42
C VAL A 146 -6.90 -2.77 -17.82
N ALA A 147 -7.81 -1.88 -18.22
CA ALA A 147 -9.21 -1.90 -17.78
C ALA A 147 -9.90 -3.24 -18.11
N SER A 148 -9.64 -3.80 -19.29
CA SER A 148 -10.16 -5.12 -19.68
C SER A 148 -9.60 -6.26 -18.83
N HIS A 149 -8.31 -6.22 -18.49
CA HIS A 149 -7.66 -7.17 -17.60
C HIS A 149 -8.19 -7.05 -16.17
N GLU A 150 -8.31 -5.83 -15.64
CA GLU A 150 -8.84 -5.52 -14.32
C GLU A 150 -10.29 -6.00 -14.19
N GLN A 151 -11.14 -5.71 -15.17
CA GLN A 151 -12.52 -6.19 -15.18
C GLN A 151 -12.59 -7.73 -15.15
N ALA A 152 -11.73 -8.41 -15.91
CA ALA A 152 -11.65 -9.86 -15.88
C ALA A 152 -11.13 -10.37 -14.52
N ALA A 153 -10.14 -9.69 -13.92
CA ALA A 153 -9.60 -10.00 -12.60
C ALA A 153 -10.66 -9.85 -11.49
N ASP A 154 -11.51 -8.83 -11.58
CA ASP A 154 -12.63 -8.61 -10.66
C ASP A 154 -13.69 -9.71 -10.78
N GLN A 155 -14.02 -10.14 -12.00
CA GLN A 155 -14.90 -11.28 -12.24
C GLN A 155 -14.31 -12.58 -11.65
N ALA A 156 -13.02 -12.84 -11.87
CA ALA A 156 -12.32 -14.01 -11.35
C ALA A 156 -12.25 -14.01 -9.81
N THR A 157 -11.93 -12.86 -9.21
CA THR A 157 -11.91 -12.67 -7.75
C THR A 157 -13.30 -12.87 -7.14
N THR A 158 -14.34 -12.34 -7.79
CA THR A 158 -15.73 -12.56 -7.37
C THR A 158 -16.09 -14.04 -7.42
N GLY A 159 -15.72 -14.74 -8.50
CA GLY A 159 -15.90 -16.19 -8.63
C GLY A 159 -15.18 -16.98 -7.52
N MET A 160 -13.95 -16.58 -7.19
CA MET A 160 -13.19 -17.17 -6.08
C MET A 160 -13.87 -16.93 -4.74
N PHE A 161 -14.38 -15.73 -4.47
CA PHE A 161 -15.09 -15.42 -3.24
C PHE A 161 -16.37 -16.26 -3.09
N LEU A 162 -17.17 -16.38 -4.15
CA LEU A 162 -18.36 -17.24 -4.16
C LEU A 162 -17.98 -18.72 -3.95
N LEU A 163 -16.90 -19.18 -4.58
CA LEU A 163 -16.38 -20.53 -4.42
C LEU A 163 -15.97 -20.80 -2.97
N GLY A 164 -15.22 -19.90 -2.36
CA GLY A 164 -14.85 -19.95 -0.94
C GLY A 164 -16.07 -19.97 -0.01
N LEU A 165 -17.08 -19.15 -0.30
CA LEU A 165 -18.31 -19.10 0.49
C LEU A 165 -19.08 -20.42 0.41
N VAL A 166 -19.29 -20.96 -0.80
CA VAL A 166 -19.94 -22.27 -0.98
C VAL A 166 -19.13 -23.38 -0.31
N ALA A 167 -17.80 -23.34 -0.41
CA ALA A 167 -16.92 -24.30 0.23
C ALA A 167 -16.99 -24.22 1.76
N ALA A 168 -17.00 -23.01 2.33
CA ALA A 168 -17.16 -22.76 3.75
C ALA A 168 -18.53 -23.24 4.25
N LEU A 169 -19.61 -22.99 3.49
CA LEU A 169 -20.95 -23.53 3.79
C LEU A 169 -20.96 -25.06 3.76
N GLY A 170 -20.21 -25.68 2.86
CA GLY A 170 -20.04 -27.13 2.80
C GLY A 170 -19.32 -27.69 4.00
N LEU A 171 -18.25 -27.03 4.43
CA LEU A 171 -17.52 -27.41 5.63
C LEU A 171 -18.36 -27.20 6.90
N PHE A 172 -19.15 -26.13 6.95
CA PHE A 172 -20.07 -25.83 8.05
C PHE A 172 -21.19 -26.87 8.15
N ARG A 173 -21.84 -27.23 7.04
CA ARG A 173 -22.88 -28.27 7.03
C ARG A 173 -22.33 -29.67 7.25
N GLY A 174 -21.10 -29.94 6.81
CA GLY A 174 -20.38 -31.18 7.07
C GLY A 174 -19.67 -31.24 8.43
N ARG A 175 -19.94 -30.32 9.36
CA ARG A 175 -19.30 -30.31 10.69
C ARG A 175 -19.81 -31.49 11.54
N GLY A 176 -18.90 -32.12 12.29
CA GLY A 176 -19.20 -33.34 13.07
C GLY A 176 -19.30 -34.60 12.20
N ARG A 177 -20.26 -35.50 12.51
CA ARG A 177 -20.56 -36.75 11.78
C ARG A 177 -21.54 -36.58 10.61
N ARG A 178 -21.95 -35.34 10.28
CA ARG A 178 -22.90 -35.06 9.20
C ARG A 178 -22.22 -35.17 7.84
N SER A 179 -22.92 -35.76 6.86
CA SER A 179 -22.47 -35.79 5.47
C SER A 179 -22.66 -34.44 4.80
N ILE A 180 -21.72 -34.06 3.96
CA ILE A 180 -21.85 -32.89 3.09
C ILE A 180 -22.87 -33.23 2.01
N PRO A 181 -23.91 -32.40 1.78
CA PRO A 181 -24.92 -32.69 0.78
C PRO A 181 -24.31 -32.70 -0.63
N ARG A 182 -24.72 -33.68 -1.45
CA ARG A 182 -24.16 -33.89 -2.81
C ARG A 182 -24.33 -32.67 -3.72
N TRP A 183 -25.47 -31.98 -3.63
CA TRP A 183 -25.74 -30.78 -4.43
C TRP A 183 -24.72 -29.67 -4.16
N LEU A 184 -24.20 -29.58 -2.94
CA LEU A 184 -23.25 -28.55 -2.55
C LEU A 184 -21.83 -28.87 -3.03
N ILE A 185 -21.48 -30.16 -3.05
CA ILE A 185 -20.23 -30.62 -3.68
C ILE A 185 -20.29 -30.39 -5.20
N ALA A 186 -21.42 -30.71 -5.84
CA ALA A 186 -21.64 -30.44 -7.26
C ALA A 186 -21.58 -28.93 -7.57
N ALA A 187 -22.23 -28.10 -6.76
CA ALA A 187 -22.16 -26.64 -6.88
C ALA A 187 -20.71 -26.14 -6.74
N THR A 188 -19.95 -26.65 -5.77
CA THR A 188 -18.53 -26.31 -5.59
C THR A 188 -17.71 -26.69 -6.82
N ALA A 189 -17.94 -27.87 -7.40
CA ALA A 189 -17.21 -28.34 -8.58
C ALA A 189 -17.51 -27.48 -9.82
N ILE A 190 -18.79 -27.17 -10.07
CA ILE A 190 -19.21 -26.29 -11.18
C ILE A 190 -18.59 -24.91 -11.00
N LEU A 191 -18.69 -24.36 -9.80
CA LEU A 191 -18.18 -23.02 -9.49
C LEU A 191 -16.66 -22.97 -9.59
N ALA A 192 -15.94 -24.03 -9.18
CA ALA A 192 -14.50 -24.13 -9.36
C ALA A 192 -14.12 -24.11 -10.85
N MET A 193 -14.88 -24.79 -11.71
CA MET A 193 -14.62 -24.81 -13.15
C MET A 193 -14.89 -23.44 -13.80
N VAL A 194 -15.98 -22.78 -13.41
CA VAL A 194 -16.29 -21.40 -13.86
C VAL A 194 -15.20 -20.43 -13.38
N THR A 195 -14.82 -20.48 -12.11
CA THR A 195 -13.75 -19.62 -11.55
C THR A 195 -12.41 -19.85 -12.25
N PHE A 196 -12.05 -21.10 -12.53
CA PHE A 196 -10.84 -21.42 -13.29
C PHE A 196 -10.89 -20.84 -14.70
N ALA A 197 -12.02 -20.93 -15.41
CA ALA A 197 -12.17 -20.35 -16.73
C ALA A 197 -12.05 -18.81 -16.72
N LEU A 198 -12.64 -18.15 -15.72
CA LEU A 198 -12.49 -16.69 -15.52
C LEU A 198 -11.03 -16.32 -15.25
N MET A 199 -10.34 -17.06 -14.39
CA MET A 199 -8.91 -16.86 -14.10
C MET A 199 -8.03 -17.06 -15.34
N ALA A 200 -8.31 -18.08 -16.14
CA ALA A 200 -7.59 -18.32 -17.39
C ALA A 200 -7.78 -17.18 -18.39
N ARG A 201 -9.00 -16.60 -18.47
CA ARG A 201 -9.27 -15.39 -19.26
C ARG A 201 -8.47 -14.20 -18.76
N THR A 202 -8.43 -13.97 -17.45
CA THR A 202 -7.64 -12.89 -16.84
C THR A 202 -6.14 -13.04 -17.15
N ALA A 203 -5.61 -14.27 -17.03
CA ALA A 203 -4.21 -14.57 -17.34
C ALA A 203 -3.88 -14.32 -18.83
N ASN A 204 -4.77 -14.71 -19.74
CA ASN A 204 -4.60 -14.44 -21.18
C ASN A 204 -4.58 -12.92 -21.48
N LEU A 205 -5.53 -12.16 -20.91
CA LEU A 205 -5.54 -10.70 -21.05
C LEU A 205 -4.29 -10.05 -20.43
N GLY A 206 -3.79 -10.59 -19.32
CA GLY A 206 -2.55 -10.14 -18.69
C GLY A 206 -1.32 -10.35 -19.57
N GLY A 207 -1.23 -11.49 -20.27
CA GLY A 207 -0.15 -11.75 -21.23
C GLY A 207 -0.11 -10.73 -22.38
N GLN A 208 -1.27 -10.30 -22.86
CA GLN A 208 -1.39 -9.34 -23.97
C GLN A 208 -0.93 -7.91 -23.62
N LEU A 209 -0.77 -7.59 -22.33
CA LEU A 209 -0.30 -6.27 -21.87
C LEU A 209 1.13 -5.97 -22.34
N ARG A 210 2.01 -6.98 -22.34
CA ARG A 210 3.44 -6.80 -22.63
C ARG A 210 3.92 -7.60 -23.85
N HIS A 211 3.15 -8.60 -24.28
CA HIS A 211 3.47 -9.41 -25.45
C HIS A 211 2.61 -9.00 -26.64
N GLU A 212 3.22 -8.24 -27.55
CA GLU A 212 2.61 -7.86 -28.83
C GLU A 212 2.37 -9.07 -29.73
N GLU A 213 3.20 -10.10 -29.55
CA GLU A 213 3.19 -11.38 -30.26
C GLU A 213 1.93 -12.24 -30.02
N ILE A 214 1.19 -12.04 -28.93
CA ILE A 214 -0.07 -12.77 -28.63
C ILE A 214 -1.28 -12.00 -29.20
N ARG A 215 -1.05 -10.81 -29.78
CA ARG A 215 -2.11 -10.01 -30.40
C ARG A 215 -2.41 -10.59 -31.77
N SER A 216 -3.69 -10.85 -32.07
CA SER A 216 -4.09 -11.10 -33.46
C SER A 216 -3.87 -9.81 -34.27
N PRO A 217 -3.23 -9.86 -35.45
CA PRO A 217 -3.12 -8.70 -36.31
C PRO A 217 -4.53 -8.22 -36.74
N PRO A 218 -4.70 -6.91 -36.97
CA PRO A 218 -5.98 -6.31 -37.33
C PRO A 218 -6.55 -6.84 -38.66
#